data_AF-E3Q0E0-F1
#
_entry.id   AF-E3Q0E0-F1
#
_cell.length_a   1.000
_cell.length_b   1.000
_cell.length_c   1.000
_cell.angle_alpha   90.00
_cell.angle_beta   90.00
_cell.angle_gamma   90.00
#
_symmetry.space_group_name_H-M   'P 1'
#
loop_
_entity.id
_entity.type
_entity.pdbx_description
1 polymer ?
#
loop_
_entity_poly.entity_id
_entity_poly.type
_entity_poly.pdbx_seq_one_letter_code
_entity_poly.pdbx_strand_id
1 'polypeptide(L)'
;TNCYTGNTRDTTLCPDPTTCAANCALDGADYSTTYGITSSGDALTLKFVTGANVGSRVYLMASDAEYQMFSLLNQEFTFTVDMSHLGCGLNGAL
;
A
#
# COMPACT_ATOMS: atom_id res chain seq x y z
N THR A 1 17.23 -0.07 -14.55
CA THR A 1 16.58 1.11 -15.13
C THR A 1 15.13 1.12 -14.74
N ASN A 2 14.52 2.29 -14.55
CA ASN A 2 13.13 2.39 -14.13
C ASN A 2 12.18 2.19 -15.31
N CYS A 3 11.23 1.26 -15.18
CA CYS A 3 10.12 1.15 -16.14
C CYS A 3 9.10 2.28 -16.02
N TYR A 4 9.07 2.95 -14.86
CA TYR A 4 8.14 4.03 -14.54
C TYR A 4 8.83 5.11 -13.69
N THR A 5 8.68 6.38 -14.07
CA THR A 5 9.22 7.53 -13.33
C THR A 5 8.20 8.65 -13.26
N GLY A 6 7.85 9.07 -12.04
CA GLY A 6 6.86 10.11 -11.79
C GLY A 6 5.46 9.70 -12.26
N ASN A 7 5.11 10.12 -13.48
CA ASN A 7 3.83 9.84 -14.14
C ASN A 7 3.99 9.26 -15.56
N THR A 8 5.19 8.80 -15.93
CA THR A 8 5.51 8.30 -17.28
C THR A 8 6.12 6.91 -17.25
N ARG A 9 5.92 6.15 -18.33
CA ARG A 9 6.54 4.83 -18.56
C ARG A 9 7.66 4.93 -19.58
N ASP A 10 8.68 4.09 -19.42
CA ASP A 10 9.74 3.93 -20.42
C ASP A 10 9.18 3.14 -21.62
N THR A 11 9.09 3.76 -22.80
CA THR A 11 8.48 3.14 -23.98
C THR A 11 9.35 2.05 -24.63
N THR A 12 10.64 1.98 -24.31
CA THR A 12 11.53 0.92 -24.77
C THR A 12 11.34 -0.35 -23.95
N LEU A 13 11.15 -0.21 -22.63
CA LEU A 13 10.87 -1.33 -21.73
C LEU A 13 9.38 -1.73 -21.72
N CYS A 14 8.49 -0.77 -21.89
CA CYS A 14 7.04 -0.93 -21.81
C CYS A 14 6.31 -0.39 -23.06
N PRO A 15 6.54 -0.94 -24.26
CA PRO A 15 5.81 -0.54 -25.48
C PRO A 15 4.34 -0.97 -25.45
N ASP A 16 4.02 -2.05 -24.74
CA ASP A 16 2.68 -2.59 -24.53
C ASP A 16 2.59 -3.28 -23.15
N PRO A 17 1.37 -3.58 -22.64
CA PRO A 17 1.19 -4.14 -21.30
C PRO A 17 1.86 -5.50 -21.08
N THR A 18 1.80 -6.40 -22.07
CA THR A 18 2.34 -7.76 -21.94
C THR A 18 3.86 -7.73 -21.90
N THR A 19 4.47 -6.95 -22.79
CA THR A 19 5.93 -6.75 -22.83
C THR A 19 6.42 -6.06 -21.56
N CYS A 20 5.70 -5.04 -21.07
CA CYS A 20 6.03 -4.36 -19.82
C CYS A 20 6.02 -5.31 -18.62
N ALA A 21 4.99 -6.17 -18.51
CA ALA A 21 4.88 -7.14 -17.42
C ALA A 21 5.99 -8.20 -17.45
N ALA A 22 6.49 -8.56 -18.64
CA ALA A 22 7.62 -9.48 -18.79
C ALA A 22 8.97 -8.82 -18.49
N ASN A 23 9.12 -7.53 -18.82
CA ASN A 23 10.40 -6.80 -18.71
C ASN A 23 10.62 -6.14 -17.34
N CYS A 24 9.56 -5.91 -16.56
CA CYS A 24 9.59 -5.10 -15.35
C CYS A 24 9.22 -5.91 -14.11
N ALA A 25 9.77 -5.51 -12.98
CA ALA A 25 9.49 -6.12 -11.69
C ALA A 25 8.91 -5.09 -10.71
N LEU A 26 8.04 -5.55 -9.82
CA LEU A 26 7.73 -4.85 -8.58
C LEU A 26 8.75 -5.31 -7.54
N ASP A 27 9.40 -4.36 -6.87
CA ASP A 27 10.42 -4.63 -5.87
C ASP A 27 9.88 -4.44 -4.45
N GLY A 28 10.71 -4.76 -3.45
CA GLY A 28 10.40 -4.57 -2.05
C GLY A 28 10.18 -3.10 -1.64
N ALA A 29 9.62 -2.91 -0.44
CA ALA A 29 9.29 -1.60 0.11
C ALA A 29 9.97 -1.38 1.47
N ASP A 30 10.59 -0.22 1.65
CA ASP A 30 10.92 0.28 3.00
C ASP A 30 9.67 0.99 3.56
N TYR A 31 8.85 0.22 4.29
CA TYR A 31 7.56 0.66 4.82
C TYR A 31 7.67 1.92 5.68
N SER A 32 8.70 2.00 6.54
CA SER A 32 8.80 3.09 7.50
C SER A 32 9.36 4.36 6.85
N THR A 33 10.50 4.26 6.16
CA THR A 33 11.18 5.46 5.67
C THR A 33 10.59 6.02 4.39
N THR A 34 10.02 5.16 3.54
CA THR A 34 9.45 5.58 2.25
C THR A 34 7.96 5.89 2.37
N TYR A 35 7.20 5.07 3.10
CA TYR A 35 5.74 5.14 3.12
C TYR A 35 5.17 5.62 4.46
N GLY A 36 5.97 5.72 5.53
CA GLY A 36 5.49 6.13 6.84
C GLY A 36 4.51 5.12 7.47
N ILE A 37 4.66 3.85 7.13
CA ILE A 37 3.86 2.74 7.63
C ILE A 37 4.66 2.05 8.75
N THR A 38 4.06 1.92 9.92
CA THR A 38 4.65 1.20 11.05
C THR A 38 3.60 0.37 11.77
N SER A 39 3.98 -0.78 12.31
CA SER A 39 3.13 -1.59 13.17
C SER A 39 3.78 -1.82 14.54
N SER A 40 2.95 -2.03 15.56
CA SER A 40 3.37 -2.41 16.90
C SER A 40 2.31 -3.33 17.50
N GLY A 41 2.57 -4.64 17.48
CA GLY A 41 1.59 -5.63 17.93
C GLY A 41 0.33 -5.61 17.06
N ASP A 42 -0.79 -5.20 17.66
CA ASP A 42 -2.13 -5.12 17.05
C ASP A 42 -2.46 -3.74 16.45
N ALA A 43 -1.55 -2.76 16.55
CA ALA A 43 -1.74 -1.41 16.01
C ALA A 43 -0.98 -1.19 14.69
N LEU A 44 -1.66 -0.56 13.71
CA LEU A 44 -1.10 -0.10 12.45
C LEU A 44 -1.20 1.42 12.35
N THR A 45 -0.08 2.11 12.11
CA THR A 45 -0.03 3.56 11.90
C THR A 45 0.31 3.88 10.44
N LEU A 46 -0.52 4.69 9.80
CA LEU A 46 -0.35 5.15 8.42
C LEU A 46 -0.18 6.67 8.39
N LYS A 47 1.03 7.17 8.10
CA LYS A 47 1.26 8.61 7.92
C LYS A 47 0.80 9.09 6.56
N PHE A 48 0.29 10.31 6.50
CA PHE A 48 -0.21 10.87 5.24
C PHE A 48 0.91 11.29 4.27
N VAL A 49 1.97 11.94 4.73
CA VAL A 49 3.09 12.38 3.87
C VAL A 49 4.41 11.90 4.45
N THR A 50 5.21 11.25 3.60
CA THR A 50 6.57 10.78 3.92
C THR A 50 7.49 11.09 2.74
N GLY A 51 8.35 12.11 2.87
CA GLY A 51 9.16 12.59 1.74
C GLY A 51 8.27 13.07 0.58
N ALA A 52 8.44 12.47 -0.61
CA ALA A 52 7.62 12.74 -1.79
C ALA A 52 6.38 11.81 -1.90
N ASN A 53 6.25 10.80 -1.01
CA ASN A 53 5.11 9.88 -1.00
C ASN A 53 3.90 10.49 -0.29
N VAL A 54 2.71 10.28 -0.85
CA VAL A 54 1.44 10.75 -0.30
C VAL A 54 0.46 9.59 -0.19
N GLY A 55 0.10 9.24 1.06
CA GLY A 55 -0.81 8.16 1.41
C GLY A 55 -0.20 6.77 1.29
N SER A 56 -1.04 5.77 1.58
CA SER A 56 -0.69 4.34 1.50
C SER A 56 -1.96 3.49 1.45
N ARG A 57 -1.85 2.27 0.91
CA ARG A 57 -2.86 1.22 1.03
C ARG A 57 -2.16 -0.11 1.27
N VAL A 58 -2.64 -0.88 2.24
CA VAL A 58 -2.10 -2.19 2.61
C VAL A 58 -3.21 -3.23 2.67
N TYR A 59 -2.82 -4.50 2.62
CA TYR A 59 -3.72 -5.64 2.72
C TYR A 59 -3.26 -6.52 3.88
N LEU A 60 -4.21 -7.11 4.62
CA LEU A 60 -3.88 -8.07 5.66
C LEU A 60 -3.48 -9.41 5.00
N MET A 61 -2.36 -9.96 5.45
CA MET A 61 -1.77 -11.19 4.90
C MET A 61 -2.00 -12.36 5.87
N ALA A 62 -2.32 -13.55 5.34
CA ALA A 62 -2.34 -14.80 6.10
C ALA A 62 -0.95 -15.45 6.17
N SER A 63 -0.15 -15.21 5.12
CA SER A 63 1.24 -15.65 4.98
C SER A 63 1.98 -14.67 4.05
N ASP A 64 3.28 -14.87 3.79
CA ASP A 64 4.05 -13.98 2.91
C ASP A 64 3.56 -13.95 1.45
N ALA A 65 2.73 -14.92 1.03
CA ALA A 65 2.24 -15.06 -0.34
C ALA A 65 0.71 -15.02 -0.49
N GLU A 66 -0.05 -15.00 0.61
CA GLU A 66 -1.51 -15.12 0.59
C GLU A 66 -2.18 -14.03 1.42
N TYR A 67 -3.21 -13.40 0.86
CA TYR A 67 -4.06 -12.47 1.60
C TYR A 67 -4.92 -13.22 2.63
N GLN A 68 -5.20 -12.56 3.76
CA GLN A 68 -6.19 -13.05 4.71
C GLN A 68 -7.57 -12.95 4.09
N MET A 69 -8.18 -14.11 3.85
CA MET A 69 -9.57 -14.21 3.37
C MET A 69 -10.53 -14.18 4.56
N PHE A 70 -11.59 -13.38 4.46
CA PHE A 70 -12.64 -13.28 5.45
C PHE A 70 -13.97 -13.76 4.88
N SER A 71 -14.62 -14.71 5.56
CA SER A 71 -16.00 -15.14 5.27
C SER A 71 -16.95 -14.54 6.29
N LEU A 72 -17.34 -13.28 6.07
CA LEU A 72 -18.07 -12.48 7.07
C LEU A 72 -19.60 -12.68 7.07
N LEU A 73 -20.13 -13.59 6.25
CA LEU A 73 -21.57 -13.89 6.29
C LEU A 73 -21.95 -14.42 7.68
N ASN A 74 -22.86 -13.71 8.35
CA ASN A 74 -23.28 -14.00 9.72
C ASN A 74 -22.14 -14.00 10.74
N GLN A 75 -21.17 -13.08 10.56
CA GLN A 75 -20.05 -12.82 11.48
C GLN A 75 -19.93 -11.32 11.76
N GLU A 76 -19.11 -10.96 12.75
CA GLU A 76 -18.77 -9.57 13.10
C GLU A 76 -17.30 -9.28 12.78
N PHE A 77 -17.01 -8.04 12.38
CA PHE A 77 -15.65 -7.51 12.26
C PHE A 77 -15.53 -6.27 13.14
N THR A 78 -14.56 -6.25 14.04
CA THR A 78 -14.36 -5.17 15.02
C THR A 78 -12.95 -4.64 14.93
N PHE A 79 -12.81 -3.32 15.02
CA PHE A 79 -11.53 -2.63 15.09
C PHE A 79 -11.65 -1.37 15.94
N THR A 80 -10.51 -0.88 16.42
CA THR A 80 -10.41 0.45 17.04
C THR A 80 -9.70 1.40 16.09
N VAL A 81 -10.02 2.69 16.19
CA VAL A 81 -9.42 3.73 15.34
C VAL A 81 -9.16 4.99 16.15
N ASP A 82 -7.98 5.57 15.96
CA ASP A 82 -7.65 6.91 16.44
C ASP A 82 -7.62 7.88 15.25
N MET A 83 -8.56 8.82 15.24
CA MET A 83 -8.68 9.88 14.22
C MET A 83 -8.29 11.25 14.75
N SER A 84 -7.70 11.35 15.95
CA SER A 84 -7.37 12.63 16.61
C SER A 84 -6.47 13.54 15.78
N HIS A 85 -5.68 12.97 14.87
CA HIS A 85 -4.77 13.67 13.98
C HIS A 85 -5.19 13.64 12.50
N LEU A 86 -6.40 13.15 12.18
CA LEU A 86 -6.93 13.08 10.82
C LEU A 86 -7.85 14.28 10.53
N GLY A 87 -7.28 15.35 9.97
CA GLY A 87 -8.02 16.57 9.63
C GLY A 87 -8.99 16.44 8.44
N CYS A 88 -9.81 17.46 8.22
CA CYS A 88 -10.74 17.53 7.09
C CYS A 88 -10.02 17.37 5.74
N GLY A 89 -10.67 16.68 4.80
CA GLY A 89 -10.12 16.42 3.47
C GLY A 89 -9.25 15.16 3.38
N LEU A 90 -8.97 14.49 4.50
CA LEU A 90 -8.30 13.20 4.55
C LEU A 90 -9.30 12.06 4.80
N ASN A 91 -8.92 10.84 4.41
CA ASN A 91 -9.75 9.65 4.57
C ASN A 91 -8.87 8.47 5.05
N GLY A 92 -9.15 7.98 6.27
CA GLY A 92 -8.61 6.73 6.79
C GLY A 92 -9.66 5.64 6.62
N ALA A 93 -9.44 4.75 5.64
CA ALA A 93 -10.39 3.73 5.26
C ALA A 93 -9.92 2.33 5.67
N LEU A 94 -10.89 1.54 6.15
CA LEU A 94 -10.77 0.10 6.39
C LEU A 94 -11.92 -0.62 5.71
#